data_AF-A0A2H0A4L0-F1
#
_entry.id   AF-A0A2H0A4L0-F1
#
_cell.length_a   1.000
_cell.length_b   1.000
_cell.length_c   1.000
_cell.angle_alpha   90.00
_cell.angle_beta   90.00
_cell.angle_gamma   90.00
#
_symmetry.space_group_name_H-M   'P 1'
#
loop_
_entity.id
_entity.type
_entity.pdbx_description
1 polymer ?
#
loop_
_entity_poly.entity_id
_entity_poly.type
_entity_poly.pdbx_seq_one_letter_code
_entity_poly.pdbx_strand_id
1 'polypeptide(L)' 'MQPHEIEQQSFTIIDKEAGDHGFKPDEWKIVRRMIHTTADFEYIGMIRIHPQAIEAGVAAIRRGYAI' A
#
# COMPACT_ATOMS: atom_id res chain seq x y z
N MET A 1 3.10 -16.59 -17.99
CA MET A 1 3.28 -15.45 -17.08
C MET A 1 3.41 -16.00 -15.68
N GLN A 2 4.44 -15.61 -14.95
CA GLN A 2 4.73 -16.05 -13.58
C GLN A 2 3.90 -15.23 -12.58
N PRO A 3 3.59 -15.76 -11.38
CA PRO A 3 2.78 -15.04 -10.39
C PRO A 3 3.27 -13.63 -10.05
N HIS A 4 4.59 -13.43 -9.97
CA HIS A 4 5.19 -12.12 -9.70
C HIS A 4 5.00 -11.11 -10.84
N GLU A 5 4.95 -11.58 -12.09
CA GLU A 5 4.68 -10.72 -13.26
C GLU A 5 3.22 -10.24 -13.23
N ILE A 6 2.29 -11.12 -12.87
CA ILE A 6 0.86 -10.79 -12.72
C ILE A 6 0.68 -9.74 -11.61
N GLU A 7 1.36 -9.90 -10.49
CA GLU A 7 1.30 -8.93 -9.38
C GLU A 7 1.84 -7.55 -9.79
N GLN A 8 2.98 -7.49 -10.48
CA GLN A 8 3.53 -6.23 -10.99
C GLN A 8 2.59 -5.55 -11.98
N GLN A 9 1.94 -6.33 -12.85
CA GLN A 9 0.93 -5.79 -13.76
C GLN A 9 -0.30 -5.27 -13.00
N SER A 10 -0.77 -5.99 -11.98
CA SER A 10 -1.87 -5.51 -11.12
C SER A 10 -1.53 -4.20 -10.44
N PHE A 11 -0.33 -4.05 -9.88
CA PHE A 11 0.11 -2.78 -9.32
C PHE A 11 0.19 -1.65 -10.34
N THR A 12 0.67 -1.95 -11.55
CA THR A 12 0.70 -0.96 -12.65
C THR A 12 -0.70 -0.49 -13.02
N ILE A 13 -1.68 -1.40 -13.04
CA ILE A 13 -3.09 -1.06 -13.29
C ILE A 13 -3.65 -0.18 -12.16
N ILE A 14 -3.41 -0.56 -10.90
CA ILE A 14 -3.87 0.21 -9.73
C ILE A 14 -3.26 1.61 -9.74
N ASP A 15 -1.95 1.74 -9.99
CA ASP A 15 -1.26 3.03 -10.06
C ASP A 15 -1.86 3.94 -11.16
N LYS A 16 -2.20 3.35 -12.32
CA LYS A 16 -2.83 4.08 -13.42
C LYS A 16 -4.26 4.52 -13.11
N GLU A 17 -5.05 3.66 -12.46
CA GLU A 17 -6.46 3.92 -12.16
C GLU A 17 -6.63 4.88 -10.98
N ALA A 18 -5.77 4.76 -9.96
CA ALA A 18 -5.77 5.67 -8.81
C ALA A 18 -5.42 7.11 -9.17
N GLY A 19 -4.56 7.31 -10.18
CA GLY A 19 -4.12 8.64 -10.61
C GLY A 19 -3.43 9.40 -9.48
N ASP A 20 -3.80 10.67 -9.28
CA ASP A 20 -3.35 11.43 -8.11
C ASP A 20 -4.15 11.04 -6.87
N HIS A 21 -3.48 10.33 -5.95
CA HIS A 21 -4.07 9.79 -4.74
C HIS A 21 -3.69 10.58 -3.47
N GLY A 22 -2.81 11.60 -3.56
CA GLY A 22 -2.41 12.44 -2.42
C GLY A 22 -1.52 11.80 -1.33
N PHE A 23 -1.39 10.47 -1.28
CA PHE A 23 -0.47 9.78 -0.36
C PHE A 23 1.02 9.97 -0.70
N LYS A 24 1.87 10.00 0.33
CA LYS A 24 3.33 9.92 0.15
C LYS A 24 3.75 8.56 -0.43
N PRO A 25 4.95 8.44 -1.03
CA PRO A 25 5.39 7.17 -1.64
C PRO A 25 5.34 5.95 -0.72
N ASP A 26 5.67 6.10 0.57
CA ASP A 26 5.64 4.98 1.52
C ASP A 26 4.23 4.67 2.03
N GLU A 27 3.37 5.69 2.14
CA GLU A 27 1.94 5.53 2.46
C GLU A 27 1.22 4.81 1.32
N TRP A 28 1.52 5.18 0.07
CA TRP A 28 0.93 4.59 -1.12
C TRP A 28 1.23 3.10 -1.25
N LYS A 29 2.45 2.65 -0.88
CA LYS A 29 2.78 1.21 -0.89
C LYS A 29 1.80 0.38 -0.04
N ILE A 30 1.35 0.94 1.09
CA ILE A 30 0.40 0.28 1.99
C ILE A 30 -0.99 0.31 1.38
N VAL A 31 -1.48 1.49 0.99
CA VAL A 31 -2.83 1.67 0.42
C VAL A 31 -2.99 0.83 -0.87
N ARG A 32 -2.00 0.85 -1.76
CA ARG A 32 -2.00 0.04 -2.98
C ARG A 32 -2.09 -1.46 -2.70
N ARG A 33 -1.44 -1.94 -1.62
CA ARG A 33 -1.53 -3.37 -1.23
C ARG A 33 -2.91 -3.71 -0.68
N MET A 34 -3.56 -2.78 0.02
CA MET A 34 -4.95 -2.93 0.46
C MET A 34 -5.87 -3.06 -0.75
N ILE A 35 -5.81 -2.12 -1.69
CA ILE A 35 -6.59 -2.16 -2.95
C ILE A 35 -6.32 -3.43 -3.74
N HIS A 36 -5.06 -3.86 -3.88
CA HIS A 36 -4.73 -5.11 -4.56
C HIS A 36 -5.41 -6.34 -3.93
N THR A 37 -5.57 -6.33 -2.61
CA THR A 37 -6.19 -7.43 -1.86
C THR A 37 -7.72 -7.36 -1.92
N THR A 38 -8.30 -6.16 -1.91
CA THR A 38 -9.75 -5.94 -1.80
C THR A 38 -10.45 -5.63 -3.12
N ALA A 39 -9.69 -5.24 -4.15
CA ALA A 39 -10.16 -4.62 -5.39
C ALA A 39 -11.04 -3.37 -5.19
N ASP A 40 -10.85 -2.64 -4.09
CA ASP A 40 -11.69 -1.52 -3.67
C ASP A 40 -10.89 -0.20 -3.58
N PHE A 41 -11.18 0.75 -4.48
CA PHE A 41 -10.52 2.05 -4.54
C PHE A 41 -11.07 3.07 -3.52
N GLU A 42 -12.19 2.80 -2.84
CA GLU A 42 -12.74 3.72 -1.82
C GLU A 42 -11.77 3.93 -0.65
N TYR A 43 -10.84 2.98 -0.44
CA TYR A 43 -9.75 3.08 0.53
C TYR A 43 -8.90 4.35 0.37
N ILE A 44 -8.80 4.92 -0.82
CA ILE A 44 -8.08 6.18 -1.05
C ILE A 44 -8.67 7.31 -0.18
N GLY A 45 -9.99 7.35 -0.03
CA GLY A 45 -10.68 8.37 0.78
C GLY A 45 -10.77 8.03 2.27
N MET A 46 -10.75 6.75 2.63
CA MET A 46 -11.01 6.27 3.99
C MET A 46 -9.76 6.20 4.86
N ILE A 47 -8.58 5.95 4.27
CA ILE A 47 -7.36 5.70 5.04
C ILE A 47 -6.78 6.98 5.63
N ARG A 48 -6.38 6.89 6.90
CA ARG A 48 -5.65 7.93 7.63
C ARG A 48 -4.41 7.29 8.24
N ILE A 49 -3.23 7.83 7.92
CA ILE A 49 -1.95 7.32 8.41
C ILE A 49 -1.35 8.39 9.31
N HIS A 50 -1.07 8.04 10.55
CA HIS A 50 -0.37 8.95 11.46
C HIS A 50 1.06 9.19 10.92
N PRO A 51 1.62 10.41 10.98
CA PRO A 51 2.93 10.73 10.39
C PRO A 51 4.09 9.81 10.82
N GLN A 52 3.99 9.21 12.00
CA GLN A 52 5.00 8.28 12.56
C GLN A 52 4.64 6.80 12.42
N ALA A 53 3.46 6.45 11.92
CA ALA A 53 2.96 5.06 11.95
C ALA A 53 3.85 4.11 11.15
N ILE A 54 4.25 4.51 9.94
CA ILE A 54 5.06 3.67 9.06
C ILE A 54 6.45 3.45 9.64
N GLU A 55 7.13 4.53 10.03
CA GLU A 55 8.47 4.44 10.62
C GLU A 55 8.48 3.60 11.89
N ALA A 56 7.55 3.86 12.81
CA ALA A 56 7.43 3.11 14.05
C ALA A 56 7.13 1.62 13.80
N GLY A 57 6.22 1.30 12.88
CA GLY A 57 5.87 -0.07 12.53
C GLY A 57 7.04 -0.83 11.92
N VAL A 58 7.76 -0.23 10.97
CA VAL A 58 8.96 -0.82 10.35
C VAL A 58 10.05 -1.04 11.40
N ALA A 59 10.27 -0.08 12.31
CA ALA A 59 11.23 -0.20 13.39
C ALA A 59 10.86 -1.34 14.36
N ALA A 60 9.58 -1.50 14.69
CA ALA A 60 9.09 -2.57 15.55
C ALA A 60 9.33 -3.96 14.91
N ILE A 61 8.93 -4.15 13.65
CA ILE A 61 9.14 -5.42 12.94
C ILE A 61 10.64 -5.77 12.88
N ARG A 62 11.51 -4.81 12.56
CA ARG A 62 12.96 -5.02 12.51
C ARG A 62 13.59 -5.38 13.87
N ARG A 63 12.97 -4.97 14.97
CA ARG A 63 13.39 -5.32 16.34
C ARG A 63 12.86 -6.69 16.80
N GLY A 64 12.07 -7.37 15.97
CA GLY A 64 11.52 -8.69 16.29
C GLY A 64 10.25 -8.65 17.14
N TYR A 65 9.54 -7.52 17.21
CA TYR A 65 8.21 -7.49 17.80
C TYR A 65 7.23 -8.27 16.90
N ALA A 66 6.39 -9.12 17.51
CA ALA A 66 5.40 -9.94 16.81
C ALA A 66 4.08 -9.19 16.57
N ILE A 67 3.31 -9.67 15.58
CA ILE A 67 1.99 -9.17 15.18
C ILE A 67 0.92 -10.09 15.76
#